data_AF-A0ABD5ITV3-F1
#
_entry.id   AF-A0ABD5ITV3-F1
#
_cell.length_a   1.000
_cell.length_b   1.000
_cell.length_c   1.000
_cell.angle_alpha   90.00
_cell.angle_beta   90.00
_cell.angle_gamma   90.00
#
_symmetry.space_group_name_H-M   'P 1'
#
loop_
_entity.id
_entity.type
_entity.pdbx_description
1 polymer ?
#
loop_
_entity_poly.entity_id
_entity_poly.type
_entity_poly.pdbx_seq_one_letter_code
_entity_poly.pdbx_strand_id
1 'polypeptide(L)'
;MKRALFWMIPLFVTLLISLYLFPFSFENPSQEAITFFPIDQEASFQQTATVLHARSPKSHHSYSLSWTVSSSLNEKVYLRQDISLLFADGRLMGTLSKWREADQSLRQERSFQSTDSHFFQAISFHYGEIHRGDTITSSQKMSGDQLYVIASPYSPFTSFRHAKTANEKEWQRVLNKASSQLLEYTAKAMIEEIGVNERLYYHLYLPELLSYNEQPFPDLSQAKTQAIIGNLWEGLYKNYFLGIKQKDGSIISPIGSTVPLLLISKDYSHLIVLTKTKNGETVQLRQHISP
;
A
#
# COMPACT_ATOMS: atom_id res chain seq x y z
N MET A 1 -35.68 36.05 37.66
CA MET A 1 -35.66 35.15 36.47
C MET A 1 -35.51 35.88 35.14
N LYS A 2 -36.27 36.96 34.84
CA LYS A 2 -36.20 37.67 33.55
C LYS A 2 -34.84 38.34 33.23
N ARG A 3 -34.08 38.77 34.24
CA ARG A 3 -32.77 39.42 34.06
C ARG A 3 -31.64 38.44 33.68
N ALA A 4 -31.66 37.22 34.22
CA ALA A 4 -30.65 36.20 33.89
C ALA A 4 -30.81 35.70 32.44
N LEU A 5 -32.05 35.56 31.97
CA LEU A 5 -32.36 35.14 30.60
C LEU A 5 -31.85 36.14 29.55
N PHE A 6 -31.86 37.43 29.89
CA PHE A 6 -31.41 38.51 29.00
C PHE A 6 -29.89 38.48 28.74
N TRP A 7 -29.10 37.94 29.67
CA TRP A 7 -27.65 37.76 29.52
C TRP A 7 -27.28 36.41 28.92
N MET A 8 -28.15 35.39 29.01
CA MET A 8 -27.88 34.09 28.39
C MET A 8 -28.06 34.09 26.88
N ILE A 9 -29.00 34.88 26.35
CA ILE A 9 -29.26 34.98 24.90
C ILE A 9 -28.02 35.47 24.13
N PRO A 10 -27.37 36.60 24.48
CA PRO A 10 -26.17 37.03 23.77
C PRO A 10 -25.02 36.02 23.92
N LEU A 11 -24.88 35.39 25.09
CA LEU A 11 -23.84 34.37 25.33
C LEU A 11 -24.03 33.13 24.44
N PHE A 12 -25.29 32.69 24.27
CA PHE A 12 -25.65 31.56 23.42
C PHE A 12 -25.48 31.91 21.94
N VAL A 13 -25.82 33.14 21.54
CA VAL A 13 -25.60 33.63 20.17
C VAL A 13 -24.09 33.73 19.87
N THR A 14 -23.27 34.23 20.81
CA THR A 14 -21.81 34.24 20.64
C THR A 14 -21.23 32.82 20.57
N LEU A 15 -21.77 31.87 21.33
CA LEU A 15 -21.37 30.47 21.27
C LEU A 15 -21.71 29.86 19.91
N LEU A 16 -22.91 30.07 19.40
CA LEU A 16 -23.34 29.60 18.08
C LEU A 16 -22.54 30.24 16.94
N ILE A 17 -22.26 31.54 17.03
CA ILE A 17 -21.40 32.23 16.06
C ILE A 17 -19.97 31.68 16.13
N SER A 18 -19.45 31.39 17.33
CA SER A 18 -18.12 30.79 17.47
C SER A 18 -18.05 29.37 16.90
N LEU A 19 -19.11 28.57 17.05
CA LEU A 19 -19.23 27.23 16.44
C LEU A 19 -19.42 27.27 14.92
N TYR A 20 -20.03 28.33 14.39
CA TYR A 20 -20.23 28.53 12.95
C TYR A 20 -18.98 29.12 12.27
N LEU A 21 -18.23 29.98 12.97
CA LEU A 21 -17.01 30.64 12.49
C LEU A 21 -15.74 29.84 12.76
N PHE A 22 -15.77 28.83 13.63
CA PHE A 22 -14.77 27.77 13.63
C PHE A 22 -15.16 26.78 12.54
N PRO A 23 -14.60 26.84 11.33
CA PRO A 23 -14.57 25.64 10.53
C PRO A 23 -13.90 24.59 11.43
N PHE A 24 -14.58 23.47 11.65
CA PHE A 24 -13.90 22.23 11.94
C PHE A 24 -13.06 21.92 10.69
N SER A 25 -12.00 22.69 10.50
CA SER A 25 -10.84 22.30 9.71
C SER A 25 -10.27 21.15 10.51
N PHE A 26 -10.82 19.95 10.30
CA PHE A 26 -9.96 18.79 10.19
C PHE A 26 -8.98 19.18 9.08
N GLU A 27 -7.88 19.83 9.48
CA GLU A 27 -6.68 19.86 8.68
C GLU A 27 -6.42 18.38 8.39
N ASN A 28 -6.77 17.96 7.17
CA ASN A 28 -6.07 16.83 6.60
C ASN A 28 -4.63 17.34 6.57
N PRO A 29 -3.72 16.87 7.44
CA PRO A 29 -2.34 17.32 7.38
C PRO A 29 -1.91 17.14 5.93
N SER A 30 -1.34 18.18 5.32
CA SER A 30 -0.84 18.14 3.95
C SER A 30 -0.10 16.82 3.78
N GLN A 31 -0.68 15.90 3.02
CA GLN A 31 -0.06 14.59 2.85
C GLN A 31 1.05 14.79 1.84
N GLU A 32 2.29 14.66 2.30
CA GLU A 32 3.45 14.80 1.43
C GLU A 32 3.36 13.83 0.26
N ALA A 33 3.61 14.35 -0.93
CA ALA A 33 3.50 13.59 -2.15
C ALA A 33 4.80 12.82 -2.40
N ILE A 34 4.69 11.51 -2.64
CA ILE A 34 5.80 10.75 -3.22
C ILE A 34 5.98 11.24 -4.65
N THR A 35 7.16 11.80 -4.94
CA THR A 35 7.59 12.23 -6.26
C THR A 35 8.88 11.52 -6.60
N PHE A 36 8.96 10.89 -7.76
CA PHE A 36 10.20 10.24 -8.17
C PHE A 36 11.22 11.28 -8.67
N PHE A 37 12.42 11.23 -8.10
CA PHE A 37 13.60 11.95 -8.58
C PHE A 37 14.70 10.94 -8.97
N PRO A 38 15.68 11.33 -9.80
CA PRO A 38 16.82 10.47 -10.10
C PRO A 38 17.44 9.85 -8.85
N ILE A 39 17.79 8.57 -8.92
CA ILE A 39 18.31 7.83 -7.76
C ILE A 39 19.67 8.41 -7.35
N ASP A 40 19.78 8.67 -6.05
CA ASP A 40 20.99 9.18 -5.44
C ASP A 40 22.10 8.13 -5.41
N GLN A 41 23.35 8.55 -5.66
CA GLN A 41 24.50 7.64 -5.65
C GLN A 41 25.09 7.40 -4.26
N GLU A 42 24.81 8.28 -3.29
CA GLU A 42 25.40 8.24 -1.94
C GLU A 42 24.37 7.79 -0.89
N ALA A 43 23.14 8.30 -0.99
CA ALA A 43 22.06 8.01 -0.06
C ALA A 43 21.47 6.62 -0.35
N SER A 44 21.63 5.69 0.59
CA SER A 44 21.15 4.32 0.45
C SER A 44 20.50 3.77 1.72
N PHE A 45 19.45 2.98 1.52
CA PHE A 45 18.80 2.27 2.62
C PHE A 45 19.70 1.16 3.17
N GLN A 46 20.10 1.32 4.44
CA GLN A 46 20.88 0.32 5.16
C GLN A 46 19.99 -0.82 5.67
N GLN A 47 18.79 -0.48 6.14
CA GLN A 47 17.82 -1.46 6.64
C GLN A 47 16.42 -1.11 6.17
N THR A 48 15.66 -2.13 5.77
CA THR A 48 14.25 -2.04 5.41
C THR A 48 13.58 -3.33 5.84
N ALA A 49 12.46 -3.23 6.55
CA ALA A 49 11.71 -4.39 6.99
C ALA A 49 10.21 -4.10 6.98
N THR A 50 9.47 -5.09 6.52
CA THR A 50 8.04 -5.23 6.71
C THR A 50 7.85 -6.56 7.40
N VAL A 51 7.13 -6.59 8.51
CA VAL A 51 6.97 -7.80 9.31
C VAL A 51 5.51 -7.98 9.69
N LEU A 52 4.99 -9.15 9.38
CA LEU A 52 3.70 -9.64 9.81
C LEU A 52 3.90 -10.68 10.91
N HIS A 53 3.10 -10.57 11.95
CA HIS A 53 3.07 -11.55 13.03
C HIS A 53 1.64 -11.70 13.53
N ALA A 54 1.18 -12.94 13.69
CA ALA A 54 -0.16 -13.22 14.20
C ALA A 54 -0.05 -13.94 15.56
N ARG A 55 -0.89 -13.54 16.50
CA ARG A 55 -0.99 -14.17 17.82
C ARG A 55 -2.45 -14.41 18.18
N SER A 56 -2.77 -15.60 18.65
CA SER A 56 -4.08 -15.87 19.26
C SER A 56 -4.00 -15.61 20.77
N PRO A 57 -4.79 -14.68 21.33
CA PRO A 57 -4.73 -14.39 22.77
C PRO A 57 -5.36 -15.47 23.64
N LYS A 58 -6.46 -16.12 23.19
CA LYS A 58 -7.33 -16.95 24.05
C LYS A 58 -8.19 -18.02 23.33
N SER A 59 -8.25 -18.06 21.99
CA SER A 59 -9.19 -18.94 21.25
C SER A 59 -8.64 -19.41 19.90
N HIS A 60 -8.93 -20.65 19.50
CA HIS A 60 -8.60 -21.18 18.17
C HIS A 60 -9.25 -20.41 17.00
N HIS A 61 -10.22 -19.52 17.27
CA HIS A 61 -11.06 -18.87 16.26
C HIS A 61 -10.84 -17.37 16.13
N SER A 62 -9.84 -16.80 16.81
CA SER A 62 -9.50 -15.37 16.68
C SER A 62 -8.03 -15.12 16.92
N TYR A 63 -7.51 -14.08 16.27
CA TYR A 63 -6.13 -13.64 16.42
C TYR A 63 -5.99 -12.15 16.19
N SER A 64 -4.90 -11.64 16.74
CA SER A 64 -4.40 -10.31 16.45
C SER A 64 -3.24 -10.41 15.45
N LEU A 65 -3.39 -9.76 14.30
CA LEU A 65 -2.32 -9.56 13.33
C LEU A 65 -1.62 -8.24 13.63
N SER A 66 -0.34 -8.27 13.96
CA SER A 66 0.53 -7.10 14.03
C SER A 66 1.30 -6.94 12.71
N TRP A 67 1.30 -5.72 12.20
CA TRP A 67 1.98 -5.31 10.99
C TRP A 67 2.92 -4.15 11.31
N THR A 68 4.22 -4.36 11.11
CA THR A 68 5.27 -3.39 11.43
C THR A 68 6.09 -3.09 10.19
N VAL A 69 6.39 -1.81 9.97
CA VAL A 69 7.24 -1.32 8.88
C VAL A 69 8.33 -0.45 9.48
N SER A 70 9.58 -0.70 9.11
CA SER A 70 10.72 0.07 9.56
C SER A 70 11.77 0.22 8.47
N SER A 71 12.44 1.35 8.45
CA SER A 71 13.56 1.59 7.52
C SER A 71 14.55 2.60 8.06
N SER A 72 15.81 2.47 7.65
CA SER A 72 16.88 3.42 7.93
C SER A 72 17.74 3.68 6.69
N LEU A 73 18.11 4.94 6.51
CA LEU A 73 19.09 5.40 5.53
C LEU A 73 20.45 5.54 6.19
N ASN A 74 21.52 5.63 5.39
CA ASN A 74 22.87 5.93 5.87
C ASN A 74 23.06 7.39 6.32
N GLU A 75 22.14 8.28 5.96
CA GLU A 75 22.16 9.70 6.34
C GLU A 75 20.75 10.25 6.61
N LYS A 76 20.68 11.43 7.24
CA LYS A 76 19.44 12.20 7.34
C LYS A 76 19.17 12.88 5.99
N VAL A 77 17.92 12.86 5.56
CA VAL A 77 17.51 13.43 4.27
C VAL A 77 16.40 14.45 4.46
N TYR A 78 16.07 15.21 3.41
CA TYR A 78 15.09 16.29 3.47
C TYR A 78 13.72 15.78 3.91
N LEU A 79 13.19 14.78 3.19
CA LEU A 79 11.91 14.15 3.50
C LEU A 79 12.08 12.62 3.52
N ARG A 80 11.52 11.98 4.54
CA ARG A 80 11.35 10.54 4.63
C ARG A 80 9.89 10.19 4.56
N GLN A 81 9.56 9.17 3.78
CA GLN A 81 8.20 8.64 3.70
C GLN A 81 8.23 7.13 3.50
N ASP A 82 7.54 6.42 4.38
CA ASP A 82 7.33 4.98 4.26
C ASP A 82 5.83 4.74 4.11
N ILE A 83 5.44 4.08 3.02
CA ILE A 83 4.07 3.60 2.82
C ILE A 83 4.05 2.07 2.77
N SER A 84 2.92 1.49 3.14
CA SER A 84 2.75 0.05 3.10
C SER A 84 1.32 -0.35 2.82
N LEU A 85 1.16 -1.43 2.07
CA LEU A 85 -0.11 -2.02 1.67
C LEU A 85 -0.18 -3.44 2.26
N LEU A 86 -1.25 -3.72 3.00
CA LEU A 86 -1.55 -5.05 3.53
C LEU A 86 -2.72 -5.64 2.77
N PHE A 87 -2.50 -6.80 2.17
CA PHE A 87 -3.49 -7.58 1.46
C PHE A 87 -3.85 -8.84 2.24
N ALA A 88 -5.12 -9.25 2.15
CA ALA A 88 -5.62 -10.53 2.60
C ALA A 88 -6.37 -11.18 1.42
N ASP A 89 -5.98 -12.39 1.06
CA ASP A 89 -6.62 -13.21 0.01
C ASP A 89 -6.84 -12.45 -1.31
N GLY A 90 -5.83 -11.68 -1.74
CA GLY A 90 -5.87 -10.91 -2.98
C GLY A 90 -6.63 -9.58 -2.92
N ARG A 91 -7.06 -9.12 -1.73
CA ARG A 91 -7.73 -7.82 -1.53
C ARG A 91 -7.02 -6.94 -0.52
N LEU A 92 -7.05 -5.63 -0.72
CA LEU A 92 -6.45 -4.65 0.18
C LEU A 92 -7.24 -4.61 1.49
N MET A 93 -6.58 -4.95 2.59
CA MET A 93 -7.14 -4.93 3.94
C MET A 93 -6.81 -3.63 4.67
N GLY A 94 -5.64 -3.05 4.42
CA GLY A 94 -5.19 -1.85 5.13
C GLY A 94 -4.00 -1.16 4.49
N THR A 95 -3.81 0.10 4.89
CA THR A 95 -2.67 0.94 4.50
C THR A 95 -1.96 1.50 5.73
N LEU A 96 -0.65 1.69 5.64
CA LEU A 96 0.19 2.37 6.62
C LEU A 96 0.98 3.47 5.90
N SER A 97 1.09 4.64 6.52
CA SER A 97 1.95 5.73 6.04
C SER A 97 2.54 6.47 7.24
N LYS A 98 3.81 6.81 7.11
CA LYS A 98 4.50 7.72 8.02
C LYS A 98 5.49 8.53 7.20
N TRP A 99 5.52 9.83 7.42
CA TRP A 99 6.51 10.72 6.86
C TRP A 99 7.11 11.62 7.95
N ARG A 100 8.35 12.07 7.73
CA ARG A 100 9.08 13.02 8.58
C ARG A 100 10.12 13.77 7.77
N GLU A 101 10.31 15.05 8.08
CA GLU A 101 11.44 15.82 7.58
C GLU A 101 12.70 15.60 8.43
N ALA A 102 13.87 15.79 7.82
CA ALA A 102 15.18 15.77 8.49
C ALA A 102 15.43 14.52 9.37
N ASP A 103 14.90 13.37 8.95
CA ASP A 103 15.01 12.10 9.67
C ASP A 103 15.80 11.06 8.87
N GLN A 104 16.44 10.14 9.58
CA GLN A 104 17.20 9.01 9.03
C GLN A 104 16.46 7.69 9.21
N SER A 105 15.45 7.60 10.09
CA SER A 105 14.76 6.33 10.34
C SER A 105 13.28 6.52 10.54
N LEU A 106 12.49 5.59 9.99
CA LEU A 106 11.06 5.52 10.23
C LEU A 106 10.69 4.16 10.81
N ARG A 107 9.70 4.18 11.70
CA ARG A 107 9.01 2.98 12.19
C ARG A 107 7.54 3.29 12.40
N GLN A 108 6.68 2.38 11.95
CA GLN A 108 5.23 2.45 12.08
C GLN A 108 4.68 1.03 12.29
N GLU A 109 3.56 0.94 12.99
CA GLU A 109 2.90 -0.33 13.25
C GLU A 109 1.39 -0.16 13.37
N ARG A 110 0.65 -1.21 13.02
CA ARG A 110 -0.80 -1.32 13.24
C ARG A 110 -1.12 -2.76 13.61
N SER A 111 -2.20 -2.94 14.36
CA SER A 111 -2.74 -4.26 14.65
C SER A 111 -4.20 -4.37 14.21
N PHE A 112 -4.60 -5.55 13.76
CA PHE A 112 -5.96 -5.89 13.40
C PHE A 112 -6.41 -7.11 14.20
N GLN A 113 -7.72 -7.24 14.40
CA GLN A 113 -8.32 -8.48 14.88
C GLN A 113 -8.99 -9.18 13.69
N SER A 114 -8.85 -10.49 13.61
CA SER A 114 -9.57 -11.32 12.64
C SER A 114 -9.93 -12.66 13.26
N THR A 115 -10.95 -13.29 12.70
CA THR A 115 -11.44 -14.62 13.08
C THR A 115 -11.19 -15.68 12.00
N ASP A 116 -10.91 -15.24 10.78
CA ASP A 116 -10.88 -16.12 9.62
C ASP A 116 -9.46 -16.47 9.20
N SER A 117 -9.31 -17.60 8.53
CA SER A 117 -8.03 -18.01 7.96
C SER A 117 -7.76 -17.21 6.70
N HIS A 118 -6.56 -16.64 6.60
CA HIS A 118 -6.17 -15.76 5.50
C HIS A 118 -4.74 -16.03 5.05
N PHE A 119 -4.49 -15.77 3.77
CA PHE A 119 -3.16 -15.53 3.24
C PHE A 119 -2.91 -14.01 3.18
N PHE A 120 -2.04 -13.53 4.06
CA PHE A 120 -1.63 -12.13 4.09
C PHE A 120 -0.38 -11.90 3.27
N GLN A 121 -0.37 -10.78 2.55
CA GLN A 121 0.80 -10.27 1.84
C GLN A 121 0.94 -8.78 2.14
N ALA A 122 2.12 -8.35 2.55
CA ALA A 122 2.43 -6.95 2.76
C ALA A 122 3.60 -6.52 1.86
N ILE A 123 3.48 -5.34 1.28
CA ILE A 123 4.55 -4.68 0.53
C ILE A 123 4.63 -3.22 0.96
N SER A 124 5.85 -2.78 1.24
CA SER A 124 6.18 -1.42 1.63
C SER A 124 7.13 -0.78 0.63
N PHE A 125 6.95 0.51 0.42
CA PHE A 125 7.86 1.37 -0.30
C PHE A 125 8.47 2.36 0.69
N HIS A 126 9.80 2.34 0.77
CA HIS A 126 10.58 3.23 1.60
C HIS A 126 11.21 4.28 0.70
N TYR A 127 10.96 5.55 0.99
CA TYR A 127 11.35 6.67 0.17
C TYR A 127 12.09 7.72 1.01
N GLY A 128 13.13 8.29 0.41
CA GLY A 128 13.83 9.46 0.90
C GLY A 128 14.04 10.46 -0.22
N GLU A 129 13.64 11.70 -0.01
CA GLU A 129 13.96 12.84 -0.86
C GLU A 129 15.20 13.53 -0.33
N ILE A 130 16.18 13.76 -1.20
CA ILE A 130 17.47 14.34 -0.85
C ILE A 130 17.64 15.66 -1.60
N HIS A 131 17.97 16.71 -0.85
CA HIS A 131 18.28 18.03 -1.41
C HIS A 131 19.76 18.30 -1.22
N ARG A 132 20.51 18.47 -2.32
CA ARG A 132 21.92 18.89 -2.29
C ARG A 132 22.08 20.15 -3.16
N GLY A 133 22.02 21.31 -2.49
CA GLY A 133 21.92 22.60 -3.19
C GLY A 133 20.64 22.65 -4.03
N ASP A 134 20.77 22.94 -5.33
CA ASP A 134 19.65 23.02 -6.26
C ASP A 134 19.26 21.65 -6.86
N THR A 135 19.96 20.56 -6.50
CA THR A 135 19.68 19.22 -7.02
C THR A 135 18.80 18.44 -6.05
N ILE A 136 17.69 17.90 -6.57
CA ILE A 136 16.82 16.98 -5.85
C ILE A 136 16.97 15.58 -6.43
N THR A 137 17.30 14.62 -5.57
CA THR A 137 17.43 13.19 -5.87
C THR A 137 16.57 12.38 -4.91
N SER A 138 16.43 11.08 -5.17
CA SER A 138 15.70 10.18 -4.28
C SER A 138 16.51 8.93 -3.94
N SER A 139 16.22 8.35 -2.78
CA SER A 139 16.61 6.99 -2.44
C SER A 139 15.34 6.19 -2.21
N GLN A 140 15.32 4.96 -2.70
CA GLN A 140 14.15 4.10 -2.58
C GLN A 140 14.53 2.64 -2.37
N LYS A 141 13.66 1.90 -1.68
CA LYS A 141 13.77 0.44 -1.55
C LYS A 141 12.41 -0.13 -1.16
N MET A 142 12.12 -1.36 -1.60
CA MET A 142 10.92 -2.07 -1.16
C MET A 142 11.26 -3.12 -0.11
N SER A 143 10.32 -3.39 0.79
CA SER A 143 10.36 -4.59 1.64
C SER A 143 8.96 -5.19 1.76
N GLY A 144 8.87 -6.46 2.15
CA GLY A 144 7.59 -7.13 2.24
C GLY A 144 7.65 -8.39 3.07
N ASP A 145 6.48 -8.93 3.35
CA ASP A 145 6.32 -10.17 4.10
C ASP A 145 5.05 -10.89 3.64
N GLN A 146 4.99 -12.19 3.89
CA GLN A 146 3.80 -12.99 3.65
C GLN A 146 3.55 -13.90 4.85
N LEU A 147 2.28 -14.10 5.19
CA LEU A 147 1.92 -14.89 6.36
C LEU A 147 0.60 -15.62 6.10
N TYR A 148 0.65 -16.95 6.15
CA TYR A 148 -0.54 -17.77 6.27
C TYR A 148 -0.95 -17.77 7.73
N VAL A 149 -2.22 -17.47 8.02
CA VAL A 149 -2.78 -17.55 9.36
C VAL A 149 -4.02 -18.43 9.32
N ILE A 150 -3.99 -19.49 10.13
CA ILE A 150 -5.08 -20.47 10.21
C ILE A 150 -5.78 -20.28 11.55
N ALA A 151 -6.98 -19.75 11.47
CA ALA A 151 -7.94 -19.65 12.54
C ALA A 151 -9.17 -20.45 12.12
N SER A 152 -9.31 -21.65 12.70
CA SER A 152 -10.35 -22.61 12.34
C SER A 152 -10.93 -23.23 13.60
N PRO A 153 -12.24 -23.51 13.62
CA PRO A 153 -12.83 -24.30 14.69
C PRO A 153 -12.30 -25.72 14.84
N TYR A 154 -11.69 -26.24 13.78
CA TYR A 154 -11.33 -27.64 13.67
C TYR A 154 -9.81 -27.89 13.78
N SER A 155 -9.00 -26.84 13.92
CA SER A 155 -7.54 -26.99 14.04
C SER A 155 -6.93 -25.99 15.03
N PRO A 156 -5.78 -26.34 15.65
CA PRO A 156 -4.99 -25.38 16.40
C PRO A 156 -4.70 -24.12 15.59
N PHE A 157 -4.65 -22.97 16.27
CA PHE A 157 -4.18 -21.74 15.65
C PHE A 157 -2.73 -21.99 15.18
N THR A 158 -2.45 -21.68 13.92
CA THR A 158 -1.08 -21.71 13.40
C THR A 158 -0.88 -20.55 12.45
N SER A 159 0.35 -20.04 12.39
CA SER A 159 0.76 -19.08 11.38
C SER A 159 2.14 -19.42 10.88
N PHE A 160 2.35 -19.37 9.58
CA PHE A 160 3.60 -19.77 8.96
C PHE A 160 3.86 -18.98 7.67
N ARG A 161 5.14 -18.84 7.30
CA ARG A 161 5.55 -18.24 6.01
C ARG A 161 5.74 -19.29 4.92
N HIS A 162 6.28 -20.44 5.32
CA HIS A 162 6.53 -21.58 4.44
C HIS A 162 5.98 -22.83 5.13
N ALA A 163 5.11 -23.55 4.43
CA ALA A 163 4.55 -24.79 4.96
C ALA A 163 5.62 -25.87 5.15
N LYS A 164 5.65 -26.47 6.34
CA LYS A 164 6.56 -27.56 6.71
C LYS A 164 5.80 -28.86 6.94
N THR A 165 4.62 -28.79 7.57
CA THR A 165 3.78 -29.95 7.87
C THR A 165 2.76 -30.25 6.76
N ALA A 166 2.19 -31.46 6.75
CA ALA A 166 1.15 -31.83 5.79
C ALA A 166 -0.10 -30.92 5.90
N ASN A 167 -0.49 -30.57 7.13
CA ASN A 167 -1.61 -29.67 7.37
C ASN A 167 -1.32 -28.24 6.85
N GLU A 168 -0.13 -27.70 7.11
CA GLU A 168 0.27 -26.39 6.58
C GLU A 168 0.30 -26.38 5.04
N LYS A 169 0.79 -27.46 4.41
CA LYS A 169 0.81 -27.57 2.95
C LYS A 169 -0.59 -27.57 2.35
N GLU A 170 -1.52 -28.26 3.01
CA GLU A 170 -2.92 -28.28 2.58
C GLU A 170 -3.58 -26.91 2.74
N TRP A 171 -3.39 -26.24 3.87
CA TRP A 171 -3.90 -24.89 4.07
C TRP A 171 -3.30 -23.87 3.10
N GLN A 172 -1.99 -23.93 2.87
CA GLN A 172 -1.33 -23.10 1.88
C GLN A 172 -1.92 -23.35 0.49
N ARG A 173 -2.15 -24.61 0.10
CA ARG A 173 -2.78 -24.95 -1.19
C ARG A 173 -4.20 -24.38 -1.29
N VAL A 174 -5.01 -24.51 -0.25
CA VAL A 174 -6.40 -24.00 -0.22
C VAL A 174 -6.43 -22.48 -0.34
N LEU A 175 -5.66 -21.77 0.49
CA LEU A 175 -5.64 -20.31 0.51
C LEU A 175 -5.05 -19.73 -0.78
N ASN A 176 -3.97 -20.33 -1.30
CA ASN A 176 -3.40 -19.92 -2.58
C ASN A 176 -4.37 -20.14 -3.72
N LYS A 177 -5.04 -21.29 -3.76
CA LYS A 177 -6.04 -21.57 -4.80
C LYS A 177 -7.17 -20.53 -4.77
N ALA A 178 -7.70 -20.21 -3.59
CA ALA A 178 -8.75 -19.21 -3.44
C ALA A 178 -8.30 -17.82 -3.90
N SER A 179 -7.11 -17.37 -3.46
CA SER A 179 -6.52 -16.09 -3.83
C SER A 179 -6.24 -16.00 -5.34
N SER A 180 -5.58 -17.01 -5.91
CA SER A 180 -5.27 -17.06 -7.35
C SER A 180 -6.54 -17.10 -8.20
N GLN A 181 -7.56 -17.86 -7.82
CA GLN A 181 -8.83 -17.88 -8.56
C GLN A 181 -9.51 -16.51 -8.58
N LEU A 182 -9.51 -15.78 -7.46
CA LEU A 182 -10.01 -14.41 -7.42
C LEU A 182 -9.21 -13.50 -8.35
N LEU A 183 -7.87 -13.52 -8.24
CA LEU A 183 -6.99 -12.65 -9.00
C LEU A 183 -7.05 -12.96 -10.51
N GLU A 184 -7.01 -14.21 -10.93
CA GLU A 184 -7.14 -14.63 -12.33
C GLU A 184 -8.49 -14.23 -12.93
N TYR A 185 -9.59 -14.49 -12.22
CA TYR A 185 -10.94 -14.12 -12.68
C TYR A 185 -11.06 -12.61 -12.87
N THR A 186 -10.57 -11.84 -11.89
CA THR A 186 -10.63 -10.37 -11.95
C THR A 186 -9.68 -9.79 -12.99
N ALA A 187 -8.46 -10.34 -13.12
CA ALA A 187 -7.49 -9.95 -14.14
C ALA A 187 -8.07 -10.10 -15.55
N LYS A 188 -8.63 -11.28 -15.85
CA LYS A 188 -9.27 -11.55 -17.14
C LYS A 188 -10.39 -10.54 -17.44
N ALA A 189 -11.29 -10.32 -16.48
CA ALA A 189 -12.38 -9.36 -16.65
C ALA A 189 -11.88 -7.93 -16.87
N MET A 190 -10.86 -7.49 -16.14
CA MET A 190 -10.27 -6.14 -16.30
C MET A 190 -9.57 -5.99 -17.65
N ILE A 191 -8.78 -6.98 -18.08
CA ILE A 191 -8.07 -6.97 -19.36
C ILE A 191 -9.05 -6.93 -20.54
N GLU A 192 -10.11 -7.75 -20.47
CA GLU A 192 -11.19 -7.75 -21.47
C GLU A 192 -11.90 -6.38 -21.52
N GLU A 193 -12.21 -5.78 -20.38
CA GLU A 193 -12.89 -4.48 -20.29
C GLU A 193 -12.08 -3.34 -20.92
N ILE A 194 -10.75 -3.33 -20.75
CA ILE A 194 -9.88 -2.28 -21.30
C ILE A 194 -9.42 -2.57 -22.74
N GLY A 195 -9.70 -3.77 -23.27
CA GLY A 195 -9.43 -4.13 -24.67
C GLY A 195 -7.94 -4.20 -25.05
N VAL A 196 -7.05 -4.57 -24.13
CA VAL A 196 -5.61 -4.72 -24.45
C VAL A 196 -5.26 -6.14 -24.87
N ASN A 197 -4.28 -6.28 -25.77
CA ASN A 197 -3.73 -7.59 -26.13
C ASN A 197 -2.71 -8.03 -25.06
N GLU A 198 -3.17 -8.88 -24.15
CA GLU A 198 -2.41 -9.45 -23.03
C GLU A 198 -1.02 -9.99 -23.44
N ARG A 199 -0.88 -10.55 -24.64
CA ARG A 199 0.38 -11.15 -25.11
C ARG A 199 1.53 -10.15 -25.28
N LEU A 200 1.21 -8.86 -25.37
CA LEU A 200 2.17 -7.77 -25.52
C LEU A 200 2.73 -7.28 -24.17
N TYR A 201 2.30 -7.87 -23.06
CA TYR A 201 2.66 -7.43 -21.72
C TYR A 201 3.33 -8.53 -20.90
N TYR A 202 4.17 -8.12 -19.96
CA TYR A 202 4.52 -8.89 -18.78
C TYR A 202 3.46 -8.66 -17.70
N HIS A 203 3.06 -9.73 -17.01
CA HIS A 203 2.07 -9.70 -15.93
C HIS A 203 2.75 -9.85 -14.59
N LEU A 204 2.53 -8.90 -13.68
CA LEU A 204 3.04 -8.94 -12.32
C LEU A 204 1.97 -8.39 -11.39
N TYR A 205 1.71 -9.05 -10.26
CA TYR A 205 0.98 -8.42 -9.17
C TYR A 205 1.95 -7.58 -8.32
N LEU A 206 1.45 -6.50 -7.72
CA LEU A 206 2.28 -5.55 -6.98
C LEU A 206 3.26 -6.18 -5.96
N PRO A 207 2.88 -7.18 -5.13
CA PRO A 207 3.82 -7.82 -4.20
C PRO A 207 5.02 -8.51 -4.87
N GLU A 208 4.90 -8.90 -6.14
CA GLU A 208 5.98 -9.54 -6.90
C GLU A 208 7.11 -8.56 -7.23
N LEU A 209 6.88 -7.23 -7.12
CA LEU A 209 7.93 -6.24 -7.31
C LEU A 209 9.11 -6.38 -6.34
N LEU A 210 8.93 -7.08 -5.21
CA LEU A 210 9.97 -7.27 -4.20
C LEU A 210 11.24 -7.94 -4.75
N SER A 211 11.11 -8.85 -5.71
CA SER A 211 12.28 -9.50 -6.36
C SER A 211 13.11 -8.49 -7.15
N TYR A 212 12.49 -7.42 -7.64
CA TYR A 212 13.14 -6.43 -8.48
C TYR A 212 13.97 -5.38 -7.71
N ASN A 213 14.01 -5.49 -6.38
CA ASN A 213 15.05 -4.82 -5.59
C ASN A 213 16.46 -5.26 -6.00
N GLU A 214 16.62 -6.54 -6.35
CA GLU A 214 17.93 -7.18 -6.60
C GLU A 214 18.09 -7.69 -8.03
N GLN A 215 16.99 -7.79 -8.78
CA GLN A 215 16.97 -8.26 -10.16
C GLN A 215 16.34 -7.20 -11.06
N PRO A 216 16.93 -6.89 -12.23
CA PRO A 216 16.30 -5.97 -13.15
C PRO A 216 15.10 -6.62 -13.84
N PHE A 217 14.21 -5.79 -14.41
CA PHE A 217 13.26 -6.28 -15.41
C PHE A 217 14.01 -6.89 -16.61
N PRO A 218 13.41 -7.86 -17.33
CA PRO A 218 14.04 -8.46 -18.50
C PRO A 218 14.56 -7.40 -19.48
N ASP A 219 15.77 -7.57 -19.99
CA ASP A 219 16.40 -6.66 -20.98
C ASP A 219 16.66 -5.22 -20.49
N LEU A 220 16.45 -4.92 -19.20
CA LEU A 220 16.74 -3.62 -18.61
C LEU A 220 17.92 -3.67 -17.64
N SER A 221 18.50 -2.49 -17.37
CA SER A 221 19.45 -2.33 -16.27
C SER A 221 18.73 -2.18 -14.92
N GLN A 222 19.45 -2.41 -13.83
CA GLN A 222 18.90 -2.18 -12.49
C GLN A 222 18.48 -0.72 -12.30
N ALA A 223 19.28 0.23 -12.79
CA ALA A 223 18.96 1.65 -12.69
C ALA A 223 17.65 2.01 -13.42
N LYS A 224 17.45 1.50 -14.64
CA LYS A 224 16.20 1.75 -15.39
C LYS A 224 15.00 1.06 -14.76
N THR A 225 15.19 -0.15 -14.24
CA THR A 225 14.17 -0.89 -13.47
C THR A 225 13.74 -0.08 -12.24
N GLN A 226 14.69 0.44 -11.46
CA GLN A 226 14.39 1.26 -10.29
C GLN A 226 13.69 2.57 -10.66
N ALA A 227 14.06 3.22 -11.77
CA ALA A 227 13.36 4.41 -12.24
C ALA A 227 11.89 4.11 -12.58
N ILE A 228 11.61 3.00 -13.27
CA ILE A 228 10.23 2.56 -13.57
C ILE A 228 9.46 2.29 -12.27
N ILE A 229 10.07 1.59 -11.32
CA ILE A 229 9.46 1.26 -10.02
C ILE A 229 9.15 2.53 -9.22
N GLY A 230 10.05 3.51 -9.20
CA GLY A 230 9.83 4.77 -8.49
C GLY A 230 8.65 5.56 -9.05
N ASN A 231 8.59 5.72 -10.37
CA ASN A 231 7.45 6.33 -11.06
C ASN A 231 6.13 5.56 -10.82
N LEU A 232 6.20 4.22 -10.80
CA LEU A 232 5.06 3.37 -10.49
C LEU A 232 4.54 3.63 -9.07
N TRP A 233 5.42 3.70 -8.08
CA TRP A 233 5.03 3.97 -6.69
C TRP A 233 4.46 5.38 -6.49
N GLU A 234 5.00 6.39 -7.17
CA GLU A 234 4.38 7.72 -7.22
C GLU A 234 2.94 7.64 -7.76
N GLY A 235 2.74 6.93 -8.87
CA GLY A 235 1.42 6.73 -9.46
C GLY A 235 0.45 5.97 -8.55
N LEU A 236 0.91 4.87 -7.95
CA LEU A 236 0.14 4.08 -6.98
C LEU A 236 -0.19 4.89 -5.74
N TYR A 237 0.74 5.71 -5.24
CA TYR A 237 0.47 6.57 -4.10
C TYR A 237 -0.72 7.49 -4.40
N LYS A 238 -0.64 8.22 -5.51
CA LYS A 238 -1.65 9.21 -5.92
C LYS A 238 -3.01 8.58 -6.27
N ASN A 239 -3.04 7.42 -6.92
CA ASN A 239 -4.26 6.88 -7.54
C ASN A 239 -4.81 5.62 -6.89
N TYR A 240 -4.12 5.06 -5.90
CA TYR A 240 -4.55 3.86 -5.19
C TYR A 240 -4.41 4.03 -3.68
N PHE A 241 -3.26 4.46 -3.17
CA PHE A 241 -3.03 4.60 -1.73
C PHE A 241 -3.89 5.71 -1.10
N LEU A 242 -3.88 6.91 -1.70
CA LEU A 242 -4.63 8.08 -1.21
C LEU A 242 -6.14 7.94 -1.40
N GLY A 243 -6.57 7.12 -2.34
CA GLY A 243 -7.95 6.99 -2.77
C GLY A 243 -8.03 6.67 -4.25
N ILE A 244 -9.12 6.04 -4.64
CA ILE A 244 -9.38 5.67 -6.03
C ILE A 244 -10.41 6.63 -6.60
N LYS A 245 -10.05 7.35 -7.66
CA LYS A 245 -10.97 8.24 -8.38
C LYS A 245 -11.86 7.42 -9.32
N GLN A 246 -13.17 7.52 -9.15
CA GLN A 246 -14.17 6.87 -10.01
C GLN A 246 -14.47 7.71 -11.26
N LYS A 247 -15.18 7.10 -12.23
CA LYS A 247 -15.60 7.79 -13.47
C LYS A 247 -16.44 9.05 -13.23
N ASP A 248 -17.23 9.08 -12.16
CA ASP A 248 -18.04 10.25 -11.77
C ASP A 248 -17.22 11.35 -11.06
N GLY A 249 -15.92 11.14 -10.87
CA GLY A 249 -15.01 12.07 -10.22
C GLY A 249 -14.92 11.94 -8.70
N SER A 250 -15.76 11.11 -8.07
CA SER A 250 -15.69 10.84 -6.64
C SER A 250 -14.43 10.05 -6.27
N ILE A 251 -13.96 10.20 -5.04
CA ILE A 251 -12.80 9.47 -4.51
C ILE A 251 -13.31 8.49 -3.45
N ILE A 252 -13.08 7.20 -3.68
CA ILE A 252 -13.45 6.14 -2.76
C ILE A 252 -12.23 5.55 -2.05
N SER A 253 -12.48 4.93 -0.90
CA SER A 253 -11.46 4.17 -0.19
C SER A 253 -10.97 3.00 -1.05
N PRO A 254 -9.65 2.74 -1.10
CA PRO A 254 -9.12 1.59 -1.84
C PRO A 254 -9.34 0.27 -1.10
N ILE A 255 -9.75 0.28 0.17
CA ILE A 255 -9.93 -0.92 0.99
C ILE A 255 -10.98 -1.85 0.35
N GLY A 256 -10.62 -3.13 0.23
CA GLY A 256 -11.40 -4.18 -0.43
C GLY A 256 -11.16 -4.30 -1.93
N SER A 257 -10.40 -3.39 -2.54
CA SER A 257 -9.96 -3.51 -3.94
C SER A 257 -8.96 -4.65 -4.10
N THR A 258 -8.84 -5.22 -5.29
CA THR A 258 -7.87 -6.28 -5.57
C THR A 258 -6.44 -5.79 -5.49
N VAL A 259 -5.50 -6.71 -5.30
CA VAL A 259 -4.07 -6.45 -5.53
C VAL A 259 -3.91 -5.82 -6.93
N PRO A 260 -3.14 -4.73 -7.09
CA PRO A 260 -2.90 -4.14 -8.39
C PRO A 260 -2.19 -5.13 -9.32
N LEU A 261 -2.76 -5.32 -10.50
CA LEU A 261 -2.17 -6.03 -11.63
C LEU A 261 -1.38 -5.03 -12.47
N LEU A 262 -0.12 -5.32 -12.70
CA LEU A 262 0.80 -4.53 -13.50
C LEU A 262 0.94 -5.22 -14.87
N LEU A 263 0.64 -4.47 -15.92
CA LEU A 263 0.88 -4.84 -17.31
C LEU A 263 2.02 -3.98 -17.83
N ILE A 264 3.22 -4.54 -17.91
CA ILE A 264 4.40 -3.83 -18.43
C ILE A 264 4.54 -4.16 -19.90
N SER A 265 4.49 -3.17 -20.79
CA SER A 265 4.62 -3.47 -22.22
C SER A 265 6.01 -4.05 -22.50
N LYS A 266 6.07 -5.10 -23.35
CA LYS A 266 7.33 -5.80 -23.63
C LYS A 266 8.37 -4.95 -24.35
N ASP A 267 7.93 -3.87 -24.98
CA ASP A 267 8.79 -2.84 -25.59
C ASP A 267 9.19 -1.72 -24.61
N TYR A 268 8.72 -1.79 -23.35
CA TYR A 268 8.91 -0.78 -22.31
C TYR A 268 8.49 0.64 -22.73
N SER A 269 7.49 0.80 -23.60
CA SER A 269 6.89 2.10 -23.92
C SER A 269 5.94 2.62 -22.84
N HIS A 270 5.28 1.72 -22.11
CA HIS A 270 4.32 2.09 -21.07
C HIS A 270 4.06 0.94 -20.08
N LEU A 271 3.43 1.30 -18.96
CA LEU A 271 2.91 0.40 -17.96
C LEU A 271 1.43 0.73 -17.72
N ILE A 272 0.62 -0.30 -17.50
CA ILE A 272 -0.78 -0.18 -17.10
C ILE A 272 -0.96 -0.85 -15.74
N VAL A 273 -1.54 -0.13 -14.79
CA VAL A 273 -1.96 -0.68 -13.50
C VAL A 273 -3.47 -0.87 -13.54
N LEU A 274 -3.93 -2.07 -13.23
CA LEU A 274 -5.34 -2.42 -13.13
C LEU A 274 -5.69 -2.85 -11.72
N THR A 275 -6.80 -2.30 -11.24
CA THR A 275 -7.39 -2.70 -9.95
C THR A 275 -8.90 -2.84 -10.10
N LYS A 276 -9.47 -3.85 -9.44
CA LYS A 276 -10.91 -4.01 -9.31
C LYS A 276 -11.31 -3.52 -7.94
N THR A 277 -12.08 -2.45 -7.88
CA THR A 277 -12.53 -1.85 -6.62
C THR A 277 -13.50 -2.78 -5.87
N LYS A 278 -13.79 -2.47 -4.61
CA LYS A 278 -14.74 -3.24 -3.80
C LYS A 278 -16.14 -3.33 -4.43
N ASN A 279 -16.59 -2.30 -5.15
CA ASN A 279 -17.87 -2.28 -5.86
C ASN A 279 -17.81 -2.91 -7.26
N GLY A 280 -16.65 -3.43 -7.69
CA GLY A 280 -16.49 -4.11 -8.97
C GLY A 280 -16.19 -3.21 -10.16
N GLU A 281 -15.85 -1.94 -9.95
CA GLU A 281 -15.37 -1.04 -11.00
C GLU A 281 -13.91 -1.36 -11.36
N THR A 282 -13.60 -1.42 -12.66
CA THR A 282 -12.22 -1.53 -13.13
C THR A 282 -11.62 -0.13 -13.19
N VAL A 283 -10.49 0.06 -12.51
CA VAL A 283 -9.73 1.30 -12.53
C VAL A 283 -8.38 1.06 -13.18
N GLN A 284 -8.06 1.96 -14.11
CA GLN A 284 -6.85 1.92 -14.91
C GLN A 284 -6.00 3.16 -14.65
N LEU A 285 -4.72 2.94 -14.33
CA LEU A 285 -3.67 3.96 -14.40
C LEU A 285 -2.72 3.57 -15.53
N ARG A 286 -2.49 4.47 -16.48
CA ARG A 286 -1.49 4.29 -17.56
C ARG A 286 -0.34 5.26 -17.33
N GLN A 287 0.88 4.74 -17.38
CA GLN A 287 2.11 5.51 -17.22
C GLN A 287 3.00 5.26 -18.43
N HIS A 288 3.52 6.33 -19.03
CA HIS A 288 4.55 6.20 -20.06
C HIS A 288 5.90 5.96 -19.39
N ILE A 289 6.67 5.02 -19.94
CA ILE A 289 8.04 4.79 -19.51
C ILE A 289 8.91 5.67 -20.39
N SER A 290 9.55 6.67 -19.79
CA SER A 290 10.48 7.53 -20.52
C SER A 290 11.66 6.70 -21.07
N PRO A 291 12.13 6.98 -22.31
CA PRO A 291 13.24 6.29 -22.94
C PRO A 291 14.51 6.21 -22.08
#